data_AF-A0A934YGX9-F1
#
_entry.id   AF-A0A934YGX9-F1
#
_cell.length_a   1.000
_cell.length_b   1.000
_cell.length_c   1.000
_cell.angle_alpha   90.00
_cell.angle_beta   90.00
_cell.angle_gamma   90.00
#
_symmetry.space_group_name_H-M   'P 1'
#
loop_
_entity.id
_entity.type
_entity.pdbx_description
1 polymer ?
#
loop_
_entity_poly.entity_id
_entity_poly.type
_entity_poly.pdbx_seq_one_letter_code
_entity_poly.pdbx_strand_id
1 'polypeptide(L)'
;MKSPRALALAAAALTVASFAAPTSATACGMSVNLAMPRPHKEVKPAPNPVLEVAAAEHALEQNQPLAAANKVFSMFPSVRALEGGRRPLETRALRVFALAVVRADGNVPGAAGQGWTRAANLEWAVQSLKEIDASRPNEPSLQADLGEAMSHIAHLHGQALATLDKLAQKDLMGSPQAYAALSRLRAERGDVTGAAVAMSRCQGMAATPSVCAAPAAKVAAAASTPTRTQGMLASRD
;
A
#
# COMPACT_ATOMS: atom_id res chain seq x y z
N MET A 1 15.14 -46.12 14.56
CA MET A 1 16.55 -46.24 14.17
C MET A 1 17.26 -44.96 14.60
N LYS A 2 18.11 -45.07 15.62
CA LYS A 2 18.99 -44.00 16.12
C LYS A 2 20.30 -44.09 15.35
N SER A 3 20.86 -42.97 14.91
CA SER A 3 22.30 -42.70 15.02
C SER A 3 22.65 -41.23 14.79
N PRO A 4 23.77 -40.75 15.36
CA PRO A 4 23.97 -39.35 15.74
C PRO A 4 25.25 -38.71 15.15
N ARG A 5 25.49 -37.44 15.54
CA ARG A 5 26.78 -36.69 15.58
C ARG A 5 27.36 -36.20 14.24
N ALA A 6 27.66 -34.89 14.18
CA ALA A 6 29.02 -34.40 14.38
C ALA A 6 29.07 -32.86 14.47
N LEU A 7 29.75 -32.38 15.50
CA LEU A 7 30.30 -31.03 15.63
C LEU A 7 31.36 -30.78 14.53
N ALA A 8 31.46 -29.54 14.07
CA ALA A 8 32.74 -28.96 13.69
C ALA A 8 32.76 -27.47 14.05
N LEU A 9 33.55 -27.13 15.07
CA LEU A 9 34.07 -25.79 15.31
C LEU A 9 35.06 -25.44 14.19
N ALA A 10 35.01 -24.21 13.68
CA ALA A 10 36.14 -23.57 13.05
C ALA A 10 36.19 -22.08 13.46
N ALA A 11 37.26 -21.73 14.16
CA ALA A 11 37.67 -20.38 14.52
C ALA A 11 38.68 -19.86 13.48
N ALA A 12 38.60 -18.57 13.14
CA ALA A 12 39.64 -17.70 12.52
C ALA A 12 38.90 -16.52 11.85
N ALA A 13 39.34 -15.27 11.81
CA ALA A 13 40.52 -14.58 12.32
C ALA A 13 40.15 -13.10 12.49
N LEU A 14 40.72 -12.44 13.51
CA LEU A 14 40.67 -10.99 13.68
C LEU A 14 41.54 -10.32 12.61
N THR A 15 40.96 -9.43 11.81
CA THR A 15 41.71 -8.42 11.04
C THR A 15 41.50 -7.05 11.69
N VAL A 16 42.55 -6.54 12.31
CA VAL A 16 42.63 -5.19 12.86
C VAL A 16 42.87 -4.22 11.70
N ALA A 17 41.86 -3.44 11.32
CA ALA A 17 42.02 -2.34 10.38
C ALA A 17 42.48 -1.08 11.16
N SER A 18 43.71 -0.64 10.89
CA SER A 18 44.24 0.63 11.38
C SER A 18 43.50 1.80 10.72
N PHE A 19 42.67 2.51 11.48
CA PHE A 19 42.09 3.78 11.05
C PHE A 19 43.14 4.89 11.22
N ALA A 20 43.65 5.41 10.10
CA ALA A 20 44.36 6.68 10.08
C ALA A 20 43.34 7.80 10.35
N ALA A 21 43.56 8.60 11.40
CA ALA A 21 42.76 9.76 11.71
C ALA A 21 43.01 10.87 10.66
N PRO A 22 41.97 11.54 10.13
CA PRO A 22 42.18 12.72 9.29
C PRO A 22 42.71 13.88 10.13
N THR A 23 43.79 14.50 9.65
CA THR A 23 44.33 15.74 10.17
C THR A 23 43.41 16.90 9.82
N SER A 24 43.02 17.69 10.82
CA SER A 24 42.23 18.91 10.64
C SER A 24 43.06 19.98 9.93
N ALA A 25 42.78 20.21 8.65
CA ALA A 25 43.29 21.37 7.94
C ALA A 25 42.47 22.61 8.35
N THR A 26 43.05 23.45 9.21
CA THR A 26 42.52 24.79 9.53
C THR A 26 42.81 25.71 8.35
N ALA A 27 41.88 25.80 7.41
CA ALA A 27 41.95 26.77 6.33
C ALA A 27 41.61 28.17 6.87
N CYS A 28 42.50 29.12 6.55
CA CYS A 28 42.48 30.50 6.98
C CYS A 28 41.12 31.18 6.78
N GLY A 29 40.68 31.85 7.84
CA GLY A 29 39.48 32.69 7.86
C GLY A 29 39.51 33.77 6.78
N MET A 30 38.57 33.66 5.85
CA MET A 30 38.02 34.81 5.14
C MET A 30 36.64 35.06 5.74
N SER A 31 36.57 35.92 6.75
CA SER A 31 35.30 36.46 7.23
C SER A 31 34.76 37.43 6.19
N VAL A 32 34.13 36.88 5.14
CA VAL A 32 33.28 37.66 4.26
C VAL A 32 32.09 38.14 5.07
N ASN A 33 32.10 39.44 5.38
CA ASN A 33 30.97 40.14 5.96
C ASN A 33 29.89 40.24 4.86
N LEU A 34 29.11 39.18 4.72
CA LEU A 34 27.92 39.17 3.88
C LEU A 34 26.93 40.12 4.54
N ALA A 35 26.92 41.38 4.08
CA ALA A 35 25.86 42.32 4.36
C ALA A 35 24.53 41.57 4.14
N MET A 36 23.82 41.29 5.23
CA MET A 36 22.59 40.50 5.18
C MET A 36 21.63 41.18 4.20
N PRO A 37 21.22 40.48 3.12
CA PRO A 37 20.13 40.96 2.30
C PRO A 37 18.95 41.23 3.22
N ARG A 38 18.33 42.40 3.09
CA ARG A 38 17.09 42.74 3.79
C ARG A 38 16.14 41.53 3.64
N PRO A 39 15.36 41.16 4.66
CA PRO A 39 14.48 40.00 4.57
C PRO A 39 13.56 40.16 3.35
N HIS A 40 13.94 39.51 2.26
CA HIS A 40 13.10 39.39 1.09
C HIS A 40 11.92 38.59 1.59
N LYS A 41 10.74 39.22 1.60
CA LYS A 41 9.47 38.58 1.92
C LYS A 41 9.48 37.23 1.21
N GLU A 42 9.59 36.14 1.96
CA GLU A 42 9.82 34.80 1.42
C GLU A 42 8.61 34.47 0.54
N VAL A 43 8.76 34.70 -0.77
CA VAL A 43 7.72 34.38 -1.73
C VAL A 43 7.76 32.87 -1.83
N LYS A 44 6.87 32.20 -1.10
CA LYS A 44 6.70 30.75 -1.20
C LYS A 44 6.53 30.43 -2.70
N PRO A 45 7.45 29.64 -3.30
CA PRO A 45 7.37 29.34 -4.72
C PRO A 45 6.01 28.71 -5.01
N ALA A 46 5.44 29.05 -6.17
CA ALA A 46 4.16 28.49 -6.59
C ALA A 46 4.24 26.95 -6.58
N PRO A 47 3.16 26.24 -6.19
CA PRO A 47 3.17 24.78 -6.14
C PRO A 47 3.53 24.19 -7.50
N ASN A 48 4.50 23.27 -7.53
CA ASN A 48 4.86 22.55 -8.74
C ASN A 48 4.03 21.25 -8.80
N PRO A 49 3.11 21.08 -9.78
CA PRO A 49 2.25 19.90 -9.86
C PRO A 49 3.00 18.57 -9.88
N VAL A 50 4.18 18.52 -10.50
CA VAL A 50 4.99 17.29 -10.55
C VAL A 50 5.51 16.91 -9.17
N LEU A 51 6.02 17.88 -8.42
CA LEU A 51 6.55 17.66 -7.07
C LEU A 51 5.43 17.31 -6.08
N GLU A 52 4.27 17.93 -6.20
CA GLU A 52 3.14 17.65 -5.31
C GLU A 52 2.51 16.27 -5.57
N VAL A 53 2.44 15.82 -6.83
CA VAL A 53 2.01 14.44 -7.15
C VAL A 53 3.03 13.43 -6.62
N ALA A 54 4.33 13.69 -6.76
CA ALA A 54 5.36 12.84 -6.17
C ALA A 54 5.28 12.80 -4.63
N ALA A 55 5.00 13.93 -3.98
CA ALA A 55 4.79 13.98 -2.55
C ALA A 55 3.51 13.21 -2.12
N ALA A 56 2.48 13.19 -2.94
CA ALA A 56 1.26 12.41 -2.70
C ALA A 56 1.51 10.90 -2.82
N GLU A 57 2.30 10.46 -3.80
CA GLU A 57 2.74 9.07 -3.92
C GLU A 57 3.53 8.63 -2.70
N HIS A 58 4.49 9.47 -2.28
CA HIS A 58 5.27 9.18 -1.09
C HIS A 58 4.38 9.07 0.18
N ALA A 59 3.36 9.92 0.30
CA ALA A 59 2.38 9.79 1.38
C ALA A 59 1.61 8.46 1.31
N LEU A 60 1.28 7.94 0.11
CA LEU A 60 0.67 6.60 -0.02
C LEU A 60 1.61 5.47 0.40
N GLU A 61 2.90 5.57 0.06
CA GLU A 61 3.92 4.59 0.46
C GLU A 61 4.06 4.53 2.00
N GLN A 62 3.94 5.69 2.66
CA GLN A 62 3.93 5.81 4.12
C GLN A 62 2.59 5.45 4.78
N ASN A 63 1.64 4.88 4.03
CA ASN A 63 0.30 4.54 4.51
C ASN A 63 -0.49 5.75 5.06
N GLN A 64 -0.35 6.92 4.43
CA GLN A 64 -1.08 8.17 4.76
C GLN A 64 -2.07 8.54 3.65
N PRO A 65 -3.15 7.76 3.45
CA PRO A 65 -4.04 7.94 2.30
C PRO A 65 -4.77 9.29 2.28
N LEU A 66 -5.18 9.81 3.44
CA LEU A 66 -5.86 11.12 3.50
C LEU A 66 -4.92 12.28 3.14
N ALA A 67 -3.64 12.19 3.55
CA ALA A 67 -2.64 13.18 3.19
C ALA A 67 -2.36 13.16 1.68
N ALA A 68 -2.23 11.98 1.09
CA ALA A 68 -2.09 11.80 -0.35
C ALA A 68 -3.29 12.37 -1.12
N ALA A 69 -4.50 12.04 -0.69
CA ALA A 69 -5.73 12.54 -1.30
C ALA A 69 -5.80 14.08 -1.30
N ASN A 70 -5.54 14.70 -0.14
CA ASN A 70 -5.57 16.16 0.00
C ASN A 70 -4.53 16.84 -0.89
N LYS A 71 -3.32 16.28 -1.01
CA LYS A 71 -2.26 16.80 -1.90
C LYS A 71 -2.67 16.76 -3.37
N VAL A 72 -3.25 15.64 -3.82
CA VAL A 72 -3.76 15.55 -5.20
C VAL A 72 -4.90 16.54 -5.39
N PHE A 73 -5.85 16.60 -4.47
CA PHE A 73 -7.02 17.47 -4.58
C PHE A 73 -6.65 18.96 -4.62
N SER A 74 -5.63 19.39 -3.86
CA SER A 74 -5.16 20.79 -3.91
C SER A 74 -4.57 21.18 -5.26
N MET A 75 -4.02 20.22 -6.01
CA MET A 75 -3.43 20.47 -7.33
C MET A 75 -4.40 20.20 -8.48
N PHE A 76 -5.29 19.24 -8.30
CA PHE A 76 -6.29 18.81 -9.27
C PHE A 76 -7.68 18.80 -8.60
N PRO A 77 -8.31 19.97 -8.40
CA PRO A 77 -9.62 20.05 -7.73
C PRO A 77 -10.72 19.26 -8.44
N SER A 78 -10.56 19.04 -9.75
CA SER A 78 -11.44 18.23 -10.59
C SER A 78 -10.88 16.83 -10.87
N VAL A 79 -10.03 16.27 -10.00
CA VAL A 79 -9.38 14.96 -10.20
C VAL A 79 -10.37 13.85 -10.55
N ARG A 80 -11.60 13.89 -10.00
CA ARG A 80 -12.65 12.90 -10.26
C ARG A 80 -13.24 12.95 -11.67
N ALA A 81 -13.07 14.07 -12.38
CA ALA A 81 -13.53 14.26 -13.75
C ALA A 81 -12.40 14.04 -14.78
N LEU A 82 -11.20 13.67 -14.33
CA LEU A 82 -10.10 13.34 -15.22
C LEU A 82 -10.34 11.98 -15.88
N GLU A 83 -10.03 11.90 -17.16
CA GLU A 83 -10.02 10.63 -17.90
C GLU A 83 -8.61 10.03 -17.88
N GLY A 84 -8.50 8.73 -17.60
CA GLY A 84 -7.23 8.00 -17.68
C GLY A 84 -6.65 8.02 -19.10
N GLY A 85 -5.33 8.23 -19.23
CA GLY A 85 -4.59 8.01 -20.48
C GLY A 85 -4.37 9.22 -21.38
N ARG A 86 -5.09 10.34 -21.20
CA ARG A 86 -4.94 11.53 -22.08
C ARG A 86 -3.70 12.37 -21.76
N ARG A 87 -3.44 12.64 -20.48
CA ARG A 87 -2.28 13.42 -20.02
C ARG A 87 -1.52 12.65 -18.95
N PRO A 88 -0.20 12.41 -19.10
CA PRO A 88 0.55 11.55 -18.19
C PRO A 88 0.48 11.98 -16.72
N LEU A 89 0.59 13.28 -16.44
CA LEU A 89 0.55 13.79 -15.08
C LEU A 89 -0.84 13.69 -14.44
N GLU A 90 -1.90 13.98 -15.20
CA GLU A 90 -3.29 13.80 -14.74
C GLU A 90 -3.62 12.33 -14.50
N THR A 91 -3.15 11.43 -15.38
CA THR A 91 -3.30 9.98 -15.21
C THR A 91 -2.62 9.51 -13.93
N ARG A 92 -1.41 10.04 -13.65
CA ARG A 92 -0.67 9.76 -12.43
C ARG A 92 -1.41 10.27 -11.19
N ALA A 93 -1.89 11.52 -11.23
CA ALA A 93 -2.67 12.11 -10.15
C ALA A 93 -3.98 11.33 -9.88
N LEU A 94 -4.70 10.94 -10.94
CA LEU A 94 -5.92 10.13 -10.87
C LEU A 94 -5.65 8.77 -10.21
N ARG A 95 -4.59 8.06 -10.62
CA ARG A 95 -4.18 6.79 -10.01
C ARG A 95 -3.90 6.94 -8.51
N VAL A 96 -3.12 7.96 -8.14
CA VAL A 96 -2.77 8.24 -6.73
C VAL A 96 -4.01 8.56 -5.92
N PHE A 97 -4.93 9.37 -6.44
CA PHE A 97 -6.17 9.70 -5.75
C PHE A 97 -7.09 8.47 -5.62
N ALA A 98 -7.21 7.63 -6.65
CA ALA A 98 -7.97 6.39 -6.59
C ALA A 98 -7.42 5.43 -5.52
N LEU A 99 -6.10 5.22 -5.47
CA LEU A 99 -5.48 4.42 -4.41
C LEU A 99 -5.64 5.02 -3.02
N ALA A 100 -5.57 6.34 -2.89
CA ALA A 100 -5.86 7.02 -1.63
C ALA A 100 -7.28 6.74 -1.16
N VAL A 101 -8.26 6.74 -2.08
CA VAL A 101 -9.65 6.38 -1.79
C VAL A 101 -9.77 4.92 -1.34
N VAL A 102 -9.14 3.98 -2.03
CA VAL A 102 -9.12 2.55 -1.65
C VAL A 102 -8.55 2.36 -0.26
N ARG A 103 -7.37 2.94 0.02
CA ARG A 103 -6.63 2.76 1.27
C ARG A 103 -7.22 3.53 2.45
N ALA A 104 -7.99 4.59 2.20
CA ALA A 104 -8.85 5.22 3.19
C ALA A 104 -10.21 4.52 3.34
N ASP A 105 -10.40 3.37 2.69
CA ASP A 105 -11.63 2.58 2.72
C ASP A 105 -12.87 3.38 2.29
N GLY A 106 -12.71 4.23 1.27
CA GLY A 106 -13.75 5.12 0.76
C GLY A 106 -13.99 6.38 1.62
N ASN A 107 -13.31 6.54 2.76
CA ASN A 107 -13.51 7.64 3.71
C ASN A 107 -12.61 8.86 3.41
N VAL A 108 -12.61 9.33 2.17
CA VAL A 108 -11.83 10.51 1.78
C VAL A 108 -12.73 11.75 1.78
N PRO A 109 -12.38 12.82 2.53
CA PRO A 109 -13.09 14.09 2.44
C PRO A 109 -12.80 14.72 1.08
N GLY A 110 -13.83 15.23 0.38
CA GLY A 110 -13.61 15.90 -0.91
C GLY A 110 -14.48 15.40 -2.05
N ALA A 111 -15.79 15.49 -1.85
CA ALA A 111 -16.61 16.41 -2.64
C ALA A 111 -17.72 16.91 -1.70
N ALA A 112 -17.34 17.76 -0.74
CA ALA A 112 -18.30 18.37 0.17
C ALA A 112 -19.33 19.12 -0.69
N GLY A 113 -20.55 18.55 -0.78
CA GLY A 113 -21.64 19.02 -1.64
C GLY A 113 -22.25 17.99 -2.59
N GLN A 114 -21.62 16.84 -2.85
CA GLN A 114 -22.13 15.85 -3.84
C GLN A 114 -22.68 14.53 -3.26
N GLY A 115 -22.74 14.36 -1.94
CA GLY A 115 -23.42 13.19 -1.34
C GLY A 115 -22.76 11.83 -1.61
N TRP A 116 -21.45 11.80 -1.90
CA TRP A 116 -20.73 10.55 -2.16
C TRP A 116 -20.66 9.67 -0.91
N THR A 117 -21.20 8.46 -1.04
CA THR A 117 -21.10 7.44 -0.01
C THR A 117 -19.74 6.74 -0.05
N ARG A 118 -19.37 6.08 1.05
CA ARG A 118 -18.19 5.18 1.11
C ARG A 118 -18.16 4.21 -0.07
N ALA A 119 -19.29 3.58 -0.37
CA ALA A 119 -19.41 2.62 -1.47
C ALA A 119 -19.20 3.28 -2.83
N ALA A 120 -19.84 4.43 -3.08
CA ALA A 120 -19.69 5.16 -4.34
C ALA A 120 -18.23 5.61 -4.59
N ASN A 121 -17.50 5.96 -3.53
CA ASN A 121 -16.07 6.27 -3.63
C ASN A 121 -15.22 5.06 -4.04
N LEU A 122 -15.49 3.88 -3.47
CA LEU A 122 -14.77 2.65 -3.83
C LEU A 122 -15.08 2.21 -5.26
N GLU A 123 -16.34 2.26 -5.68
CA GLU A 123 -16.74 1.95 -7.07
C GLU A 123 -16.08 2.90 -8.06
N TRP A 124 -16.07 4.21 -7.76
CA TRP A 124 -15.39 5.21 -8.58
C TRP A 124 -13.89 4.89 -8.68
N ALA A 125 -13.22 4.55 -7.58
CA ALA A 125 -11.79 4.23 -7.58
C ALA A 125 -11.48 2.99 -8.43
N VAL A 126 -12.30 1.94 -8.32
CA VAL A 126 -12.17 0.73 -9.17
C VAL A 126 -12.35 1.10 -10.64
N GLN A 127 -13.37 1.90 -10.99
CA GLN A 127 -13.62 2.32 -12.36
C GLN A 127 -12.46 3.15 -12.93
N SER A 128 -11.95 4.12 -12.18
CA SER A 128 -10.80 4.92 -12.61
C SER A 128 -9.55 4.07 -12.84
N LEU A 129 -9.27 3.09 -11.96
CA LEU A 129 -8.13 2.18 -12.14
C LEU A 129 -8.33 1.24 -13.34
N LYS A 130 -9.56 0.79 -13.63
CA LYS A 130 -9.88 0.02 -14.84
C LYS A 130 -9.61 0.81 -16.11
N GLU A 131 -9.99 2.09 -16.15
CA GLU A 131 -9.74 2.96 -17.30
C GLU A 131 -8.23 3.19 -17.52
N ILE A 132 -7.48 3.37 -16.42
CA ILE A 132 -6.02 3.52 -16.50
C ILE A 132 -5.37 2.21 -17.00
N ASP A 133 -5.75 1.05 -16.46
CA ASP A 133 -5.26 -0.27 -16.91
C ASP A 133 -5.59 -0.52 -18.39
N ALA A 134 -6.80 -0.17 -18.84
CA ALA A 134 -7.19 -0.29 -20.24
C ALA A 134 -6.33 0.57 -21.18
N SER A 135 -5.88 1.75 -20.72
CA SER A 135 -4.98 2.62 -21.49
C SER A 135 -3.52 2.12 -21.52
N ARG A 136 -3.15 1.20 -20.62
CA ARG A 136 -1.79 0.66 -20.45
C ARG A 136 -1.86 -0.84 -20.12
N PRO A 137 -2.29 -1.67 -21.07
CA PRO A 137 -2.50 -3.09 -20.82
C PRO A 137 -1.17 -3.79 -20.49
N ASN A 138 -1.25 -4.81 -19.63
CA ASN A 138 -0.13 -5.64 -19.20
C ASN A 138 0.89 -4.95 -18.27
N GLU A 139 0.53 -3.86 -17.62
CA GLU A 139 1.34 -3.23 -16.58
C GLU A 139 1.06 -3.87 -15.21
N PRO A 140 1.97 -4.71 -14.65
CA PRO A 140 1.65 -5.50 -13.46
C PRO A 140 1.36 -4.65 -12.21
N SER A 141 1.99 -3.48 -12.11
CA SER A 141 1.73 -2.55 -11.01
C SER A 141 0.31 -2.00 -11.04
N LEU A 142 -0.23 -1.67 -12.22
CA LEU A 142 -1.61 -1.20 -12.37
C LEU A 142 -2.61 -2.33 -12.10
N GLN A 143 -2.30 -3.54 -12.54
CA GLN A 143 -3.14 -4.71 -12.26
C GLN A 143 -3.16 -5.05 -10.77
N ALA A 144 -2.04 -4.87 -10.06
CA ALA A 144 -1.97 -5.03 -8.61
C ALA A 144 -2.84 -3.98 -7.88
N ASP A 145 -2.76 -2.71 -8.29
CA ASP A 145 -3.59 -1.63 -7.74
C ASP A 145 -5.09 -1.90 -7.97
N LEU A 146 -5.45 -2.33 -9.19
CA LEU A 146 -6.84 -2.68 -9.51
C LEU A 146 -7.32 -3.89 -8.70
N GLY A 147 -6.47 -4.91 -8.54
CA GLY A 147 -6.75 -6.06 -7.67
C GLY A 147 -6.94 -5.65 -6.20
N GLU A 148 -6.09 -4.76 -5.68
CA GLU A 148 -6.23 -4.16 -4.35
C GLU A 148 -7.59 -3.46 -4.23
N ALA A 149 -7.93 -2.58 -5.16
CA ALA A 149 -9.19 -1.83 -5.16
C ALA A 149 -10.43 -2.75 -5.18
N MET A 150 -10.46 -3.74 -6.07
CA MET A 150 -11.56 -4.70 -6.19
C MET A 150 -11.74 -5.53 -4.91
N SER A 151 -10.68 -5.74 -4.11
CA SER A 151 -10.77 -6.48 -2.85
C SER A 151 -11.58 -5.78 -1.75
N HIS A 152 -11.92 -4.51 -1.92
CA HIS A 152 -12.77 -3.76 -0.98
C HIS A 152 -14.28 -3.90 -1.30
N ILE A 153 -14.63 -4.53 -2.43
CA ILE A 153 -16.01 -4.61 -2.93
C ILE A 153 -16.42 -6.08 -3.05
N ALA A 154 -17.32 -6.53 -2.17
CA ALA A 154 -17.69 -7.94 -2.02
C ALA A 154 -18.00 -8.68 -3.33
N HIS A 155 -18.77 -8.05 -4.24
CA HIS A 155 -19.14 -8.68 -5.51
C HIS A 155 -17.99 -8.78 -6.52
N LEU A 156 -16.85 -8.13 -6.25
CA LEU A 156 -15.63 -8.16 -7.06
C LEU A 156 -14.52 -9.03 -6.46
N HIS A 157 -14.71 -9.63 -5.26
CA HIS A 157 -13.68 -10.45 -4.60
C HIS A 157 -13.14 -11.58 -5.48
N GLY A 158 -14.01 -12.21 -6.30
CA GLY A 158 -13.58 -13.26 -7.22
C GLY A 158 -12.61 -12.76 -8.30
N GLN A 159 -12.88 -11.58 -8.87
CA GLN A 159 -12.01 -10.95 -9.86
C GLN A 159 -10.71 -10.44 -9.21
N ALA A 160 -10.81 -9.84 -8.02
CA ALA A 160 -9.65 -9.43 -7.22
C ALA A 160 -8.71 -10.61 -6.96
N LEU A 161 -9.24 -11.73 -6.47
CA LEU A 161 -8.47 -12.93 -6.17
C LEU A 161 -7.78 -13.46 -7.43
N ALA A 162 -8.50 -13.62 -8.53
CA ALA A 162 -7.95 -14.12 -9.78
C ALA A 162 -6.80 -13.26 -10.32
N THR A 163 -6.97 -11.93 -10.30
CA THR A 163 -5.93 -10.98 -10.75
C THR A 163 -4.71 -11.04 -9.84
N LEU A 164 -4.90 -10.93 -8.52
CA LEU A 164 -3.82 -10.92 -7.55
C LEU A 164 -3.07 -12.27 -7.50
N ASP A 165 -3.76 -13.39 -7.58
CA ASP A 165 -3.14 -14.72 -7.64
C ASP A 165 -2.23 -14.87 -8.85
N LYS A 166 -2.70 -14.47 -10.04
CA LYS A 166 -1.93 -14.54 -11.28
C LYS A 166 -0.64 -13.71 -11.20
N LEU A 167 -0.70 -12.54 -10.57
CA LEU A 167 0.47 -11.69 -10.36
C LEU A 167 1.43 -12.30 -9.35
N ALA A 168 0.92 -12.80 -8.22
CA ALA A 168 1.73 -13.42 -7.18
C ALA A 168 2.45 -14.68 -7.66
N GLN A 169 1.79 -15.53 -8.45
CA GLN A 169 2.40 -16.75 -9.03
C GLN A 169 3.58 -16.44 -9.96
N LYS A 170 3.60 -15.26 -10.56
CA LYS A 170 4.66 -14.81 -11.48
C LYS A 170 5.67 -13.88 -10.82
N ASP A 171 5.54 -13.64 -9.51
CA ASP A 171 6.35 -12.68 -8.76
C ASP A 171 6.32 -11.26 -9.35
N LEU A 172 5.17 -10.85 -9.91
CA LEU A 172 4.97 -9.54 -10.54
C LEU A 172 4.26 -8.53 -9.63
N MET A 173 3.97 -8.90 -8.38
CA MET A 173 3.28 -8.05 -7.42
C MET A 173 4.29 -7.26 -6.59
N GLY A 174 4.47 -5.98 -6.93
CA GLY A 174 5.41 -5.07 -6.25
C GLY A 174 4.82 -4.29 -5.07
N SER A 175 3.60 -4.59 -4.61
CA SER A 175 2.92 -3.82 -3.56
C SER A 175 2.65 -4.67 -2.31
N PRO A 176 3.06 -4.22 -1.10
CA PRO A 176 2.67 -4.88 0.14
C PRO A 176 1.15 -4.82 0.39
N GLN A 177 0.48 -3.73 0.05
CA GLN A 177 -0.97 -3.59 0.19
C GLN A 177 -1.73 -4.62 -0.65
N ALA A 178 -1.27 -4.88 -1.89
CA ALA A 178 -1.84 -5.91 -2.75
C ALA A 178 -1.66 -7.32 -2.16
N TYR A 179 -0.51 -7.62 -1.53
CA TYR A 179 -0.31 -8.88 -0.79
C TYR A 179 -1.19 -8.99 0.44
N ALA A 180 -1.43 -7.90 1.18
CA ALA A 180 -2.37 -7.88 2.29
C ALA A 180 -3.81 -8.17 1.80
N ALA A 181 -4.22 -7.58 0.69
CA ALA A 181 -5.50 -7.86 0.04
C ALA A 181 -5.64 -9.34 -0.37
N LEU A 182 -4.60 -9.88 -1.03
CA LEU A 182 -4.58 -11.29 -1.43
C LEU A 182 -4.68 -12.23 -0.22
N SER A 183 -3.95 -11.92 0.86
CA SER A 183 -4.02 -12.70 2.10
C SER A 183 -5.43 -12.77 2.66
N ARG A 184 -6.14 -11.63 2.74
CA ARG A 184 -7.54 -11.58 3.20
C ARG A 184 -8.46 -12.40 2.30
N LEU A 185 -8.38 -12.21 0.98
CA LEU A 185 -9.24 -12.92 0.03
C LEU A 185 -9.04 -14.45 0.09
N ARG A 186 -7.79 -14.92 0.25
CA ARG A 186 -7.48 -16.34 0.45
C ARG A 186 -8.03 -16.87 1.78
N ALA A 187 -7.89 -16.11 2.86
CA ALA A 187 -8.44 -16.49 4.16
C ALA A 187 -9.97 -16.60 4.13
N GLU A 188 -10.66 -15.67 3.46
CA GLU A 188 -12.12 -15.72 3.24
C GLU A 188 -12.57 -16.96 2.45
N ARG A 189 -11.70 -17.50 1.59
CA ARG A 189 -11.93 -18.75 0.83
C ARG A 189 -11.52 -20.02 1.57
N GLY A 190 -10.96 -19.90 2.78
CA GLY A 190 -10.46 -21.03 3.55
C GLY A 190 -9.04 -21.50 3.16
N ASP A 191 -8.35 -20.80 2.27
CA ASP A 191 -6.95 -21.06 1.94
C ASP A 191 -6.02 -20.41 2.98
N VAL A 192 -5.97 -21.02 4.16
CA VAL A 192 -5.19 -20.51 5.30
C VAL A 192 -3.68 -20.50 4.99
N THR A 193 -3.18 -21.54 4.33
CA THR A 193 -1.75 -21.64 3.97
C THR A 193 -1.37 -20.57 2.96
N GLY A 194 -2.14 -20.42 1.88
CA GLY A 194 -1.88 -19.39 0.88
C GLY A 194 -2.07 -17.97 1.43
N ALA A 195 -3.00 -17.78 2.37
CA ALA A 195 -3.16 -16.52 3.09
C ALA A 195 -1.91 -16.17 3.92
N ALA A 196 -1.35 -17.15 4.65
CA ALA A 196 -0.14 -16.96 5.45
C ALA A 196 1.09 -16.66 4.58
N VAL A 197 1.23 -17.32 3.43
CA VAL A 197 2.30 -17.02 2.46
C VAL A 197 2.19 -15.59 1.93
N ALA A 198 0.99 -15.15 1.52
CA ALA A 198 0.77 -13.78 1.05
C ALA A 198 1.04 -12.75 2.16
N MET A 199 0.64 -13.04 3.40
CA MET A 199 0.92 -12.18 4.55
C MET A 199 2.42 -12.03 4.82
N SER A 200 3.17 -13.13 4.76
CA SER A 200 4.63 -13.10 4.92
C SER A 200 5.30 -12.24 3.85
N ARG A 201 4.84 -12.32 2.59
CA ARG A 201 5.32 -11.44 1.50
C ARG A 201 5.02 -9.97 1.78
N CYS A 202 3.81 -9.64 2.24
CA CYS A 202 3.47 -8.28 2.66
C CYS A 202 4.46 -7.77 3.71
N GLN A 203 4.69 -8.54 4.78
CA GLN A 203 5.55 -8.15 5.90
C GLN A 203 7.01 -7.95 5.47
N GLY A 204 7.49 -8.76 4.53
CA GLY A 204 8.84 -8.62 3.97
C GLY A 204 9.03 -7.36 3.10
N MET A 205 7.95 -6.73 2.64
CA MET A 205 7.97 -5.57 1.74
C MET A 205 7.54 -4.27 2.40
N ALA A 206 6.69 -4.34 3.43
CA ALA A 206 6.07 -3.16 4.02
C ALA A 206 7.07 -2.33 4.84
N ALA A 207 7.23 -1.05 4.48
CA ALA A 207 7.96 -0.08 5.29
C ALA A 207 7.23 0.23 6.61
N THR A 208 5.90 0.11 6.62
CA THR A 208 5.06 0.34 7.81
C THR A 208 4.31 -0.94 8.15
N PRO A 209 4.50 -1.54 9.34
CA PRO A 209 3.84 -2.79 9.72
C PRO A 209 2.31 -2.76 9.66
N SER A 210 1.70 -1.58 9.85
CA SER A 210 0.25 -1.40 9.79
C SER A 210 -0.36 -1.68 8.41
N VAL A 211 0.44 -1.66 7.33
CA VAL A 211 -0.01 -2.03 5.97
C VAL A 211 -0.45 -3.50 5.91
N CYS A 212 0.24 -4.37 6.65
CA CYS A 212 -0.04 -5.81 6.66
C CYS A 212 -0.99 -6.22 7.80
N ALA A 213 -1.48 -5.28 8.60
CA ALA A 213 -2.42 -5.61 9.66
C ALA A 213 -3.76 -6.03 9.05
N ALA A 214 -4.31 -7.16 9.50
CA ALA A 214 -5.68 -7.52 9.16
C ALA A 214 -6.62 -6.46 9.77
N PRO A 215 -7.64 -5.96 9.03
CA PRO A 215 -8.65 -5.10 9.62
C PRO A 215 -9.33 -5.89 10.76
N ALA A 216 -9.30 -5.32 11.96
CA ALA A 216 -9.79 -5.94 13.17
C ALA A 216 -11.32 -5.98 13.20
N ALA A 217 -11.96 -6.79 12.35
CA ALA A 217 -13.37 -7.20 12.49
C ALA A 217 -13.78 -8.20 11.39
N LYS A 218 -13.58 -9.50 11.64
CA LYS A 218 -14.54 -10.61 11.37
C LYS A 218 -13.97 -12.01 11.61
N VAL A 219 -12.74 -12.17 12.08
CA VAL A 219 -12.18 -13.51 12.33
C VAL A 219 -12.78 -14.18 13.59
N ALA A 220 -13.33 -13.41 14.54
CA ALA A 220 -13.91 -13.96 15.77
C ALA A 220 -15.33 -14.54 15.64
N ALA A 221 -16.05 -14.27 14.55
CA ALA A 221 -17.44 -14.73 14.37
C ALA A 221 -17.57 -16.06 13.59
N ALA A 222 -16.53 -16.51 12.90
CA ALA A 222 -16.54 -17.76 12.14
C ALA A 222 -16.07 -18.98 12.96
N ALA A 223 -15.42 -18.76 14.11
CA ALA A 223 -14.83 -19.82 14.92
C ALA A 223 -15.68 -20.23 16.16
N SER A 224 -16.87 -19.66 16.33
CA SER A 224 -17.66 -19.79 17.57
C SER A 224 -19.12 -20.22 17.36
N THR A 225 -19.45 -20.91 16.26
CA THR A 225 -20.70 -21.69 16.20
C THR A 225 -20.43 -23.11 16.72
N PRO A 226 -20.71 -23.43 17.99
CA PRO A 226 -20.72 -24.82 18.42
C PRO A 226 -21.85 -25.53 17.69
N THR A 227 -21.49 -26.54 16.91
CA THR A 227 -22.39 -27.56 16.38
C THR A 227 -23.22 -28.11 17.53
N ARG A 228 -24.48 -27.67 17.62
CA ARG A 228 -25.46 -28.27 18.54
C ARG A 228 -25.84 -29.62 17.96
N THR A 229 -25.09 -30.64 18.35
CA THR A 229 -25.47 -32.05 18.19
C THR A 229 -26.84 -32.23 18.84
N GLN A 230 -27.91 -32.26 18.03
CA GLN A 230 -29.20 -32.75 18.49
C GLN A 230 -29.07 -34.26 18.66
N GLY A 231 -28.66 -34.65 19.87
CA GLY A 231 -28.77 -36.01 20.36
C GLY A 231 -30.24 -36.40 20.46
N MET A 232 -30.64 -37.27 19.56
CA MET A 232 -31.37 -38.51 19.83
C MET A 232 -31.72 -38.72 21.32
N LEU A 233 -33.01 -38.65 21.65
CA LEU A 233 -33.58 -39.32 22.81
C LEU A 233 -34.89 -39.96 22.39
N ALA A 234 -34.76 -41.25 22.06
CA ALA A 234 -35.84 -42.20 22.13
C ALA A 234 -36.22 -42.41 23.59
N SER A 235 -37.51 -42.45 23.91
CA SER A 235 -38.15 -43.39 24.86
C SER A 235 -39.57 -42.94 25.21
N ARG A 236 -40.53 -43.88 25.00
CA ARG A 236 -41.57 -44.34 25.94
C ARG A 236 -42.53 -43.27 26.49
N ASP A 237 -43.85 -43.34 26.33
CA ASP A 237 -44.80 -44.47 26.36
C ASP A 237 -45.97 -44.26 25.39
#